data_AF-Q4BZK9-F1
#
_entry.id   AF-Q4BZK9-F1
#
_cell.length_a   1.000
_cell.length_b   1.000
_cell.length_c   1.000
_cell.angle_alpha   90.00
_cell.angle_beta   90.00
_cell.angle_gamma   90.00
#
_symmetry.space_group_name_H-M   'P 1'
#
loop_
_entity.id
_entity.type
_entity.pdbx_description
1 polymer ?
#
loop_
_entity_poly.entity_id
_entity_poly.type
_entity_poly.pdbx_seq_one_letter_code
_entity_poly.pdbx_strand_id
1 'polypeptide(L)'
;MANYTIEDTIYRGGQLIQFAPLFPTIGNHEVMGRWSQNTGLNRQFVDAIPRNVAKNIYAEKTDIINTNRDPNIESDWIKDNSFNTDTYEEIFSFPQTESNNSHYYAVTFGDIRLVVLQVTNIWRSPNLSNNVRGRYQESEKDLEQPEKWGYGQHIFQTIEKGSEQYQWLEKELKSQAFKQAKYKIVMFHHPVHTLGGNIVPPYTDPIQNTTYDSDGNVTEISYHYPKEDDYIIRDIMPLLETAKVNLVFYGHSHLWNRFLSKDGINFLESSNVGNSYGAHLGNNKRPIPPDYSQSNYVEIGNPNGLKAIIPNLAPLTDENNNPLPYIASNYITVFSILDTEKGIVSSYYFDTRQPNSSVIKFDEFTI
;
A
#
# COMPACT_ATOMS: atom_id res chain seq x y z
N MET A 1 10.03 28.59 -11.44
CA MET A 1 10.38 27.30 -12.08
C MET A 1 11.42 26.61 -11.22
N ALA A 2 11.23 25.33 -10.94
CA ALA A 2 12.24 24.47 -10.35
C ALA A 2 13.02 23.81 -11.50
N ASN A 3 14.35 23.90 -11.48
CA ASN A 3 15.21 23.16 -12.38
C ASN A 3 16.01 22.16 -11.55
N TYR A 4 16.06 20.91 -12.00
CA TYR A 4 16.86 19.87 -11.38
C TYR A 4 17.73 19.21 -12.44
N THR A 5 19.02 19.09 -12.18
CA THR A 5 19.98 18.52 -13.12
C THR A 5 20.41 17.14 -12.62
N ILE A 6 20.21 16.12 -13.45
CA ILE A 6 20.74 14.77 -13.23
C ILE A 6 21.71 14.50 -14.37
N GLU A 7 22.98 14.27 -14.03
CA GLU A 7 24.08 14.21 -15.01
C GLU A 7 24.09 15.47 -15.89
N ASP A 8 23.94 15.32 -17.20
CA ASP A 8 23.87 16.44 -18.17
C ASP A 8 22.42 16.80 -18.57
N THR A 9 21.42 16.17 -17.96
CA THR A 9 20.00 16.38 -18.29
C THR A 9 19.33 17.35 -17.32
N ILE A 10 18.72 18.40 -17.86
CA ILE A 10 17.97 19.39 -17.07
C ILE A 10 16.46 19.07 -17.12
N TYR A 11 15.88 18.74 -15.98
CA TYR A 11 14.45 18.62 -15.77
C TYR A 11 13.88 19.96 -15.30
N ARG A 12 12.81 20.41 -15.96
CA ARG A 12 12.12 21.67 -15.64
C ARG A 12 10.74 21.37 -15.09
N GLY A 13 10.41 21.92 -13.93
CA GLY A 13 9.16 21.68 -13.24
C GLY A 13 8.64 22.87 -12.43
N GLY A 14 7.51 22.64 -11.77
CA GLY A 14 6.95 23.56 -10.78
C GLY A 14 7.53 23.32 -9.39
N GLN A 15 7.68 24.39 -8.61
CA GLN A 15 7.88 24.24 -7.18
C GLN A 15 6.49 23.97 -6.59
N LEU A 16 6.17 22.74 -6.14
CA LEU A 16 4.82 22.39 -5.69
C LEU A 16 4.69 22.36 -4.16
N ILE A 17 5.58 21.65 -3.48
CA ILE A 17 5.44 21.31 -2.04
C ILE A 17 5.36 22.56 -1.15
N GLN A 18 6.11 23.62 -1.48
CA GLN A 18 6.08 24.87 -0.72
C GLN A 18 4.89 25.80 -1.03
N PHE A 19 4.02 25.45 -2.00
CA PHE A 19 2.84 26.23 -2.37
C PHE A 19 1.52 25.45 -2.28
N ALA A 20 1.54 24.17 -1.89
CA ALA A 20 0.34 23.34 -1.80
C ALA A 20 0.35 22.51 -0.50
N PRO A 21 -0.80 22.38 0.19
CA PRO A 21 -0.90 21.46 1.31
C PRO A 21 -0.68 20.02 0.82
N LEU A 22 0.01 19.22 1.63
CA LEU A 22 0.18 17.79 1.40
C LEU A 22 -0.72 17.03 2.38
N PHE A 23 -1.43 16.03 1.86
CA PHE A 23 -2.23 15.10 2.66
C PHE A 23 -1.59 13.71 2.52
N PRO A 24 -0.67 13.34 3.42
CA PRO A 24 0.08 12.09 3.28
C PRO A 24 -0.75 10.91 3.79
N THR A 25 -0.51 9.73 3.24
CA THR A 25 -0.98 8.43 3.75
C THR A 25 0.24 7.56 4.06
N ILE A 26 0.16 6.70 5.06
CA ILE A 26 1.25 5.78 5.41
C ILE A 26 1.30 4.67 4.37
N GLY A 27 2.36 4.61 3.58
CA GLY A 27 2.70 3.46 2.76
C GLY A 27 3.71 2.56 3.44
N ASN A 28 4.03 1.44 2.80
CA ASN A 28 4.95 0.45 3.37
C ASN A 28 6.40 0.97 3.50
N HIS A 29 6.73 2.09 2.84
CA HIS A 29 8.03 2.76 2.92
C HIS A 29 8.05 3.93 3.91
N GLU A 30 6.91 4.25 4.53
CA GLU A 30 6.82 5.18 5.66
C GLU A 30 6.94 4.45 6.99
N VAL A 31 6.95 3.11 6.97
CA VAL A 31 7.14 2.26 8.14
C VAL A 31 8.57 1.74 8.15
N MET A 32 9.35 2.16 9.16
CA MET A 32 10.67 1.63 9.40
C MET A 32 10.56 0.32 10.20
N GLY A 33 11.24 -0.73 9.76
CA GLY A 33 11.33 -1.98 10.53
C GLY A 33 12.24 -1.85 11.75
N ARG A 34 12.85 -2.96 12.16
CA ARG A 34 13.72 -2.97 13.34
C ARG A 34 14.90 -2.02 13.20
N TRP A 35 15.09 -1.21 14.23
CA TRP A 35 16.15 -0.23 14.29
C TRP A 35 17.52 -0.89 14.42
N SER A 36 18.51 -0.36 13.71
CA SER A 36 19.91 -0.78 13.82
C SER A 36 20.86 0.32 13.38
N GLN A 37 21.93 0.54 14.15
CA GLN A 37 23.02 1.45 13.76
C GLN A 37 23.93 0.85 12.67
N ASN A 38 23.93 -0.48 12.52
CA ASN A 38 24.87 -1.20 11.66
C ASN A 38 24.23 -1.69 10.35
N THR A 39 22.89 -1.68 10.28
CA THR A 39 22.13 -2.13 9.11
C THR A 39 21.71 -0.91 8.31
N GLY A 40 21.98 -0.88 7.00
CA GLY A 40 21.53 0.23 6.15
C GLY A 40 19.99 0.32 6.05
N LEU A 41 19.46 1.54 5.83
CA LEU A 41 18.02 1.82 5.80
C LEU A 41 17.22 0.89 4.86
N ASN A 42 17.74 0.63 3.65
CA ASN A 42 17.11 -0.28 2.68
C ASN A 42 16.83 -1.68 3.25
N ARG A 43 17.67 -2.15 4.17
CA ARG A 43 17.47 -3.43 4.85
C ARG A 43 16.49 -3.31 6.01
N GLN A 44 16.52 -2.21 6.76
CA GLN A 44 15.59 -1.98 7.86
C GLN A 44 14.12 -1.85 7.40
N PHE A 45 13.86 -1.22 6.24
CA PHE A 45 12.50 -1.10 5.68
C PHE A 45 11.78 -2.44 5.48
N VAL A 46 12.53 -3.50 5.17
CA VAL A 46 11.98 -4.85 4.94
C VAL A 46 12.19 -5.77 6.13
N ASP A 47 12.54 -5.21 7.30
CA ASP A 47 12.90 -5.97 8.50
C ASP A 47 11.96 -5.71 9.67
N ALA A 48 10.70 -5.39 9.41
CA ALA A 48 9.69 -5.39 10.47
C ALA A 48 9.24 -6.80 10.82
N ILE A 49 8.84 -6.98 12.07
CA ILE A 49 8.10 -8.16 12.56
C ILE A 49 6.82 -7.70 13.25
N PRO A 50 5.79 -8.56 13.38
CA PRO A 50 4.58 -8.22 14.11
C PRO A 50 4.86 -7.79 15.56
N ARG A 51 4.14 -6.78 16.07
CA ARG A 51 4.34 -6.24 17.43
C ARG A 51 4.16 -7.29 18.52
N ASN A 52 3.26 -8.25 18.34
CA ASN A 52 3.07 -9.36 19.29
C ASN A 52 4.28 -10.29 19.34
N VAL A 53 4.96 -10.53 18.20
CA VAL A 53 6.22 -11.29 18.19
C VAL A 53 7.30 -10.55 18.96
N ALA A 54 7.48 -9.24 18.70
CA ALA A 54 8.44 -8.44 19.47
C ALA A 54 8.12 -8.46 20.97
N LYS A 55 6.84 -8.34 21.36
CA LYS A 55 6.40 -8.48 22.76
C LYS A 55 6.79 -9.82 23.39
N ASN A 56 6.64 -10.92 22.66
CA ASN A 56 7.04 -12.25 23.15
C ASN A 56 8.57 -12.32 23.36
N ILE A 57 9.36 -11.83 22.40
CA ILE A 57 10.82 -11.78 22.53
C ILE A 57 11.23 -10.89 23.71
N TYR A 58 10.56 -9.75 23.90
CA TYR A 58 10.79 -8.87 25.04
C TYR A 58 10.50 -9.57 26.36
N ALA A 59 9.37 -10.29 26.47
CA ALA A 59 8.98 -11.00 27.67
C ALA A 59 10.00 -12.07 28.08
N GLU A 60 10.61 -12.77 27.11
CA GLU A 60 11.69 -13.75 27.35
C GLU A 60 12.99 -13.10 27.84
N LYS A 61 13.22 -11.83 27.50
CA LYS A 61 14.47 -11.10 27.78
C LYS A 61 14.30 -9.96 28.79
N THR A 62 13.11 -9.83 29.39
CA THR A 62 12.72 -8.65 30.18
C THR A 62 13.65 -8.42 31.37
N ASP A 63 14.08 -9.48 32.04
CA ASP A 63 14.97 -9.39 33.21
C ASP A 63 16.38 -8.86 32.85
N ILE A 64 16.76 -8.91 31.56
CA ILE A 64 18.03 -8.38 31.05
C ILE A 64 17.84 -6.96 30.50
N ILE A 65 16.76 -6.74 29.74
CA ILE A 65 16.50 -5.48 29.03
C ILE A 65 15.97 -4.39 29.96
N ASN A 66 15.10 -4.76 30.90
CA ASN A 66 14.33 -3.83 31.71
C ASN A 66 14.26 -4.29 33.17
N THR A 67 15.43 -4.30 33.83
CA THR A 67 15.61 -4.73 35.22
C THR A 67 14.69 -4.02 36.22
N ASN A 68 14.31 -2.77 35.93
CA ASN A 68 13.44 -1.95 36.79
C ASN A 68 11.95 -1.99 36.38
N ARG A 69 11.60 -2.74 35.32
CA ARG A 69 10.23 -2.83 34.76
C ARG A 69 9.61 -1.46 34.44
N ASP A 70 10.40 -0.56 33.87
CA ASP A 70 9.92 0.74 33.38
C ASP A 70 9.07 0.55 32.11
N PRO A 71 7.78 0.94 32.10
CA PRO A 71 6.92 0.78 30.94
C PRO A 71 7.41 1.54 29.69
N ASN A 72 8.18 2.61 29.84
CA ASN A 72 8.74 3.34 28.69
C ASN A 72 9.82 2.52 27.99
N ILE A 73 10.67 1.81 28.75
CA ILE A 73 11.69 0.91 28.19
C ILE A 73 11.03 -0.23 27.40
N GLU A 74 9.92 -0.79 27.92
CA GLU A 74 9.17 -1.81 27.18
C GLU A 74 8.63 -1.26 25.85
N SER A 75 7.98 -0.08 25.90
CA SER A 75 7.37 0.54 24.72
C SER A 75 8.42 0.87 23.65
N ASP A 76 9.51 1.51 24.05
CA ASP A 76 10.61 1.88 23.15
C ASP A 76 11.29 0.64 22.59
N TRP A 77 11.52 -0.38 23.42
CA TRP A 77 12.13 -1.63 22.94
C TRP A 77 11.24 -2.33 21.92
N ILE A 78 9.94 -2.46 22.17
CA ILE A 78 9.00 -3.08 21.22
C ILE A 78 8.98 -2.27 19.93
N LYS A 79 8.94 -0.93 20.00
CA LYS A 79 8.97 -0.05 18.83
C LYS A 79 10.24 -0.29 18.00
N ASP A 80 11.41 -0.27 18.63
CA ASP A 80 12.70 -0.45 17.97
C ASP A 80 12.94 -1.87 17.46
N ASN A 81 12.29 -2.87 18.06
CA ASN A 81 12.43 -4.29 17.70
C ASN A 81 11.21 -4.86 16.96
N SER A 82 10.29 -4.01 16.51
CA SER A 82 9.24 -4.36 15.54
C SER A 82 9.25 -3.39 14.36
N PHE A 83 8.57 -2.27 14.50
CA PHE A 83 8.50 -1.20 13.52
C PHE A 83 7.98 0.12 14.13
N ASN A 84 8.24 1.22 13.42
CA ASN A 84 7.76 2.55 13.78
C ASN A 84 7.41 3.38 12.54
N THR A 85 6.75 4.50 12.77
CA THR A 85 6.36 5.53 11.79
C THR A 85 6.94 6.89 12.17
N ASP A 86 7.97 6.92 13.03
CA ASP A 86 8.48 8.14 13.66
C ASP A 86 8.87 9.19 12.61
N THR A 87 9.57 8.79 11.54
CA THR A 87 9.97 9.72 10.47
C THR A 87 8.78 10.34 9.73
N TYR A 88 7.68 9.59 9.58
CA TYR A 88 6.47 10.10 8.95
C TYR A 88 5.82 11.16 9.86
N GLU A 89 5.77 10.89 11.16
CA GLU A 89 5.17 11.80 12.15
C GLU A 89 6.01 13.04 12.42
N GLU A 90 7.33 12.95 12.26
CA GLU A 90 8.26 14.08 12.40
C GLU A 90 8.23 15.02 11.17
N ILE A 91 8.05 14.46 9.97
CA ILE A 91 8.09 15.24 8.71
C ILE A 91 6.75 15.93 8.43
N PHE A 92 5.64 15.28 8.75
CA PHE A 92 4.30 15.77 8.37
C PHE A 92 3.51 16.31 9.55
N SER A 93 2.73 17.36 9.27
CA SER A 93 1.69 17.85 10.18
C SER A 93 0.32 17.32 9.77
N PHE A 94 -0.48 16.91 10.74
CA PHE A 94 -1.81 16.33 10.51
C PHE A 94 -2.94 17.27 10.93
N PRO A 95 -4.14 17.16 10.33
CA PRO A 95 -5.31 17.88 10.81
C PRO A 95 -5.57 17.58 12.29
N GLN A 96 -5.84 18.62 13.09
CA GLN A 96 -6.23 18.42 14.47
C GLN A 96 -7.61 17.75 14.52
N THR A 97 -7.63 16.48 14.94
CA THR A 97 -8.83 15.69 15.20
C THR A 97 -9.00 15.50 16.71
N GLU A 98 -10.19 15.08 17.16
CA GLU A 98 -10.43 14.76 18.58
C GLU A 98 -9.45 13.71 19.13
N SER A 99 -8.96 12.80 18.27
CA SER A 99 -7.98 11.76 18.62
C SER A 99 -6.52 12.19 18.41
N ASN A 100 -6.26 13.36 17.82
CA ASN A 100 -4.93 13.79 17.38
C ASN A 100 -4.13 12.68 16.66
N ASN A 101 -4.84 11.91 15.83
CA ASN A 101 -4.31 10.71 15.18
C ASN A 101 -3.56 11.07 13.88
N SER A 102 -2.32 10.60 13.77
CA SER A 102 -1.40 10.77 12.63
C SER A 102 -1.59 9.70 11.53
N HIS A 103 -2.14 8.53 11.88
CA HIS A 103 -2.20 7.35 11.03
C HIS A 103 -3.42 7.30 10.12
N TYR A 104 -4.56 7.81 10.59
CA TYR A 104 -5.78 7.94 9.82
C TYR A 104 -6.57 9.15 10.29
N TYR A 105 -7.11 9.91 9.33
CA TYR A 105 -7.75 11.20 9.60
C TYR A 105 -8.72 11.56 8.49
N ALA A 106 -9.52 12.60 8.71
CA ALA A 106 -10.37 13.17 7.68
C ALA A 106 -10.34 14.69 7.70
N VAL A 107 -10.32 15.31 6.52
CA VAL A 107 -10.21 16.75 6.34
C VAL A 107 -11.15 17.22 5.24
N THR A 108 -11.69 18.42 5.44
CA THR A 108 -12.49 19.10 4.42
C THR A 108 -11.70 20.28 3.89
N PHE A 109 -11.55 20.35 2.57
CA PHE A 109 -10.93 21.49 1.89
C PHE A 109 -11.64 21.73 0.56
N GLY A 110 -12.15 22.94 0.37
CA GLY A 110 -13.04 23.26 -0.74
C GLY A 110 -14.26 22.31 -0.78
N ASP A 111 -14.51 21.72 -1.95
CA ASP A 111 -15.65 20.83 -2.22
C ASP A 111 -15.41 19.37 -1.77
N ILE A 112 -14.23 19.06 -1.21
CA ILE A 112 -13.79 17.70 -0.92
C ILE A 112 -13.91 17.38 0.58
N ARG A 113 -14.47 16.22 0.90
CA ARG A 113 -14.15 15.49 2.14
C ARG A 113 -13.17 14.37 1.78
N LEU A 114 -11.95 14.49 2.28
CA LEU A 114 -10.91 13.47 2.14
C LEU A 114 -10.84 12.66 3.43
N VAL A 115 -10.99 11.35 3.33
CA VAL A 115 -10.76 10.36 4.39
C VAL A 115 -9.48 9.61 4.06
N VAL A 116 -8.50 9.65 4.96
CA VAL A 116 -7.20 8.97 4.82
C VAL A 116 -7.14 7.82 5.81
N LEU A 117 -6.82 6.62 5.33
CA LEU A 117 -6.73 5.40 6.12
C LEU A 117 -5.31 4.83 6.11
N GLN A 118 -4.89 4.22 7.21
CA GLN A 118 -3.75 3.32 7.25
C GLN A 118 -4.19 1.92 6.85
N VAL A 119 -4.14 1.67 5.55
CA VAL A 119 -4.26 0.32 4.96
C VAL A 119 -2.90 -0.02 4.37
N THR A 120 -2.03 -0.55 5.23
CA THR A 120 -0.61 -0.75 4.96
C THR A 120 -0.14 -2.09 5.52
N ASN A 121 0.55 -2.87 4.70
CA ASN A 121 1.24 -4.08 5.11
C ASN A 121 2.72 -3.96 4.77
N ILE A 122 3.54 -4.81 5.37
CA ILE A 122 4.95 -4.84 5.02
C ILE A 122 5.13 -5.30 3.58
N TRP A 123 6.04 -4.69 2.84
CA TRP A 123 6.46 -5.27 1.57
C TRP A 123 7.36 -6.48 1.81
N ARG A 124 6.98 -7.61 1.21
CA ARG A 124 7.77 -8.84 1.19
C ARG A 124 8.06 -9.25 -0.24
N SER A 125 9.21 -9.90 -0.42
CA SER A 125 9.60 -10.45 -1.72
C SER A 125 8.56 -11.48 -2.18
N PRO A 126 8.09 -11.40 -3.44
CA PRO A 126 7.19 -12.39 -4.02
C PRO A 126 7.95 -13.60 -4.60
N ASN A 127 9.28 -13.64 -4.49
CA ASN A 127 10.10 -14.75 -4.96
C ASN A 127 9.83 -16.02 -4.12
N LEU A 128 9.65 -17.16 -4.80
CA LEU A 128 9.31 -18.47 -4.24
C LEU A 128 10.55 -19.32 -3.89
N SER A 129 11.76 -18.79 -4.04
CA SER A 129 12.99 -19.53 -3.72
C SER A 129 13.11 -19.77 -2.21
N ASN A 130 13.52 -20.98 -1.83
CA ASN A 130 13.57 -21.42 -0.42
C ASN A 130 14.57 -20.65 0.47
N ASN A 131 15.45 -19.85 -0.12
CA ASN A 131 16.38 -18.98 0.59
C ASN A 131 15.83 -17.58 0.87
N VAL A 132 14.59 -17.29 0.48
CA VAL A 132 13.97 -15.97 0.60
C VAL A 132 13.07 -15.90 1.82
N ARG A 133 13.30 -14.88 2.65
CA ARG A 133 12.31 -14.39 3.62
C ARG A 133 11.22 -13.63 2.88
N GLY A 134 10.15 -14.33 2.51
CA GLY A 134 9.20 -13.92 1.48
C GLY A 134 7.78 -13.69 1.98
N ARG A 135 6.86 -13.48 1.02
CA ARG A 135 5.41 -13.41 1.29
C ARG A 135 4.88 -14.75 1.79
N TYR A 136 5.36 -15.85 1.23
CA TYR A 136 4.73 -17.17 1.38
C TYR A 136 5.52 -18.12 2.27
N GLN A 137 6.78 -17.82 2.59
CA GLN A 137 7.63 -18.69 3.39
C GLN A 137 8.80 -17.95 4.03
N GLU A 138 9.38 -18.59 5.04
CA GLU A 138 10.66 -18.21 5.62
C GLU A 138 11.84 -18.79 4.85
N SER A 139 13.03 -18.22 5.06
CA SER A 139 14.27 -18.78 4.53
C SER A 139 14.60 -20.10 5.25
N GLU A 140 14.94 -21.15 4.51
CA GLU A 140 15.39 -22.45 5.07
C GLU A 140 16.54 -22.29 6.07
N LYS A 141 17.39 -21.27 5.91
CA LYS A 141 18.54 -21.02 6.78
C LYS A 141 18.18 -20.48 8.16
N ASP A 142 16.95 -19.98 8.31
CA ASP A 142 16.50 -19.26 9.51
C ASP A 142 15.34 -19.99 10.21
N LEU A 143 14.96 -21.22 9.78
CA LEU A 143 13.83 -21.97 10.33
C LEU A 143 13.91 -22.22 11.85
N GLU A 144 15.12 -22.33 12.39
CA GLU A 144 15.35 -22.55 13.84
C GLU A 144 15.46 -21.23 14.64
N GLN A 145 15.35 -20.07 13.98
CA GLN A 145 15.58 -18.74 14.57
C GLN A 145 14.37 -17.83 14.35
N PRO A 146 13.30 -17.96 15.17
CA PRO A 146 12.08 -17.15 15.06
C PRO A 146 12.33 -15.65 15.02
N GLU A 147 13.35 -15.16 15.72
CA GLU A 147 13.74 -13.75 15.70
C GLU A 147 14.27 -13.26 14.34
N LYS A 148 14.54 -14.16 13.39
CA LYS A 148 14.96 -13.82 12.02
C LYS A 148 13.83 -13.90 11.00
N TRP A 149 12.72 -14.53 11.37
CA TRP A 149 11.57 -14.70 10.48
C TRP A 149 10.97 -13.37 10.04
N GLY A 150 10.36 -13.38 8.87
CA GLY A 150 9.63 -12.27 8.28
C GLY A 150 8.15 -12.25 8.67
N TYR A 151 7.60 -13.37 9.12
CA TYR A 151 6.19 -13.52 9.48
C TYR A 151 5.25 -13.13 8.33
N GLY A 152 5.63 -13.53 7.11
CA GLY A 152 4.89 -13.21 5.90
C GLY A 152 4.68 -11.71 5.68
N GLN A 153 3.63 -11.38 4.95
CA GLN A 153 3.20 -10.05 4.55
C GLN A 153 2.19 -9.49 5.56
N HIS A 154 2.58 -9.41 6.83
CA HIS A 154 1.72 -8.96 7.92
C HIS A 154 1.28 -7.49 7.76
N ILE A 155 0.11 -7.20 8.34
CA ILE A 155 -0.48 -5.87 8.38
C ILE A 155 0.11 -5.07 9.55
N PHE A 156 0.46 -3.80 9.32
CA PHE A 156 1.05 -2.96 10.38
C PHE A 156 0.02 -2.45 11.38
N GLN A 157 -1.20 -2.14 10.89
CA GLN A 157 -2.32 -1.73 11.71
C GLN A 157 -3.59 -2.37 11.18
N THR A 158 -4.28 -3.12 12.04
CA THR A 158 -5.53 -3.79 11.66
C THR A 158 -6.62 -2.78 11.28
N ILE A 159 -7.43 -3.19 10.32
CA ILE A 159 -8.58 -2.47 9.79
C ILE A 159 -9.80 -3.39 9.64
N GLU A 160 -9.74 -4.58 10.22
CA GLU A 160 -10.85 -5.52 10.23
C GLU A 160 -12.05 -4.96 10.99
N LYS A 161 -13.22 -5.51 10.73
CA LYS A 161 -14.46 -5.14 11.43
C LYS A 161 -14.30 -5.22 12.95
N GLY A 162 -14.53 -4.09 13.60
CA GLY A 162 -14.44 -3.96 15.07
C GLY A 162 -13.12 -3.37 15.57
N SER A 163 -12.09 -3.26 14.73
CA SER A 163 -10.89 -2.47 15.04
C SER A 163 -11.22 -0.99 15.28
N GLU A 164 -10.33 -0.28 15.98
CA GLU A 164 -10.51 1.15 16.27
C GLU A 164 -10.65 1.97 14.99
N GLN A 165 -9.77 1.74 14.01
CA GLN A 165 -9.81 2.43 12.72
C GLN A 165 -11.09 2.12 11.94
N TYR A 166 -11.59 0.87 11.97
CA TYR A 166 -12.85 0.50 11.32
C TYR A 166 -14.05 1.24 11.95
N GLN A 167 -14.14 1.24 13.28
CA GLN A 167 -15.22 1.92 14.00
C GLN A 167 -15.18 3.44 13.78
N TRP A 168 -13.97 4.01 13.74
CA TRP A 168 -13.76 5.40 13.38
C TRP A 168 -14.24 5.70 11.96
N LEU A 169 -13.87 4.87 10.97
CA LEU A 169 -14.31 5.02 9.58
C LEU A 169 -15.84 4.95 9.48
N GLU A 170 -16.46 3.99 10.17
CA GLU A 170 -17.91 3.86 10.17
C GLU A 170 -18.60 5.14 10.71
N LYS A 171 -18.06 5.73 11.78
CA LYS A 171 -18.54 7.01 12.33
C LYS A 171 -18.30 8.16 11.35
N GLU A 172 -17.12 8.25 10.76
CA GLU A 172 -16.73 9.32 9.84
C GLU A 172 -17.61 9.34 8.58
N LEU A 173 -17.86 8.18 7.96
CA LEU A 173 -18.73 8.08 6.78
C LEU A 173 -20.20 8.47 7.06
N LYS A 174 -20.62 8.43 8.33
CA LYS A 174 -21.94 8.86 8.79
C LYS A 174 -21.97 10.34 9.23
N SER A 175 -20.81 11.02 9.28
CA SER A 175 -20.69 12.40 9.74
C SER A 175 -21.41 13.39 8.82
N GLN A 176 -21.77 14.56 9.36
CA GLN A 176 -22.36 15.63 8.55
C GLN A 176 -21.37 16.16 7.51
N ALA A 177 -20.10 16.33 7.89
CA ALA A 177 -19.05 16.78 6.98
C ALA A 177 -18.91 15.86 5.76
N PHE A 178 -18.96 14.55 5.97
CA PHE A 178 -18.91 13.57 4.88
C PHE A 178 -20.18 13.57 4.03
N LYS A 179 -21.36 13.60 4.67
CA LYS A 179 -22.65 13.58 3.95
C LYS A 179 -22.89 14.83 3.10
N GLN A 180 -22.41 15.99 3.54
CA GLN A 180 -22.61 17.28 2.88
C GLN A 180 -21.55 17.61 1.82
N ALA A 181 -20.40 16.92 1.84
CA ALA A 181 -19.35 17.15 0.85
C ALA A 181 -19.83 16.79 -0.56
N LYS A 182 -19.47 17.64 -1.52
CA LYS A 182 -19.77 17.44 -2.94
C LYS A 182 -18.97 16.26 -3.50
N TYR A 183 -17.69 16.17 -3.14
CA TYR A 183 -16.83 15.03 -3.47
C TYR A 183 -16.35 14.31 -2.22
N LYS A 184 -16.64 13.01 -2.14
CA LYS A 184 -16.23 12.11 -1.08
C LYS A 184 -15.10 11.24 -1.58
N ILE A 185 -13.91 11.45 -1.05
CA ILE A 185 -12.69 10.76 -1.49
C ILE A 185 -12.13 9.97 -0.32
N VAL A 186 -11.80 8.71 -0.56
CA VAL A 186 -11.08 7.86 0.39
C VAL A 186 -9.70 7.56 -0.18
N MET A 187 -8.66 7.71 0.63
CA MET A 187 -7.27 7.51 0.22
C MET A 187 -6.56 6.56 1.18
N PHE A 188 -5.82 5.60 0.63
CA PHE A 188 -4.93 4.72 1.38
C PHE A 188 -3.90 4.07 0.45
N HIS A 189 -2.86 3.43 0.99
CA HIS A 189 -1.75 2.95 0.18
C HIS A 189 -2.04 1.66 -0.59
N HIS A 190 -2.55 0.63 0.08
CA HIS A 190 -2.74 -0.69 -0.53
C HIS A 190 -3.92 -0.70 -1.53
N PRO A 191 -3.79 -1.32 -2.71
CA PRO A 191 -4.80 -1.24 -3.76
C PRO A 191 -6.03 -2.12 -3.48
N VAL A 192 -7.22 -1.59 -3.81
CA VAL A 192 -8.48 -2.38 -3.82
C VAL A 192 -8.60 -3.19 -5.12
N HIS A 193 -8.33 -2.53 -6.24
CA HIS A 193 -8.39 -3.10 -7.57
C HIS A 193 -7.13 -2.70 -8.32
N THR A 194 -6.36 -3.67 -8.81
CA THR A 194 -5.19 -3.35 -9.62
C THR A 194 -4.78 -4.52 -10.50
N LEU A 195 -4.09 -4.18 -11.58
CA LEU A 195 -3.34 -5.11 -12.40
C LEU A 195 -1.94 -5.36 -11.85
N GLY A 196 -1.53 -4.63 -10.81
CA GLY A 196 -0.20 -4.71 -10.21
C GLY A 196 -0.01 -5.93 -9.31
N GLY A 197 1.23 -6.18 -8.90
CA GLY A 197 1.61 -7.40 -8.17
C GLY A 197 1.30 -7.36 -6.67
N ASN A 198 1.12 -6.18 -6.08
CA ASN A 198 1.09 -6.04 -4.62
C ASN A 198 -0.28 -6.27 -3.98
N ILE A 199 -1.33 -6.48 -4.78
CA ILE A 199 -2.67 -6.92 -4.33
C ILE A 199 -2.74 -8.44 -4.05
N VAL A 200 -1.68 -9.19 -4.38
CA VAL A 200 -1.60 -10.63 -4.08
C VAL A 200 -0.38 -10.85 -3.18
N PRO A 201 -0.53 -11.47 -2.01
CA PRO A 201 -1.73 -12.11 -1.47
C PRO A 201 -2.85 -11.14 -1.04
N PRO A 202 -4.09 -11.65 -0.78
CA PRO A 202 -5.18 -10.88 -0.17
C PRO A 202 -4.75 -10.08 1.07
N TYR A 203 -5.39 -8.94 1.32
CA TYR A 203 -5.05 -8.07 2.44
C TYR A 203 -5.65 -8.59 3.75
N THR A 204 -4.96 -9.56 4.36
CA THR A 204 -5.36 -10.24 5.60
C THR A 204 -4.13 -10.64 6.42
N ASP A 205 -4.33 -10.98 7.69
CA ASP A 205 -3.25 -11.48 8.52
C ASP A 205 -2.74 -12.85 8.03
N PRO A 206 -1.41 -13.06 7.97
CA PRO A 206 -0.84 -14.32 7.50
C PRO A 206 -1.12 -15.46 8.49
N ILE A 207 -1.64 -16.58 8.00
CA ILE A 207 -1.77 -17.83 8.75
C ILE A 207 -0.50 -18.65 8.54
N GLN A 208 0.29 -18.77 9.61
CA GLN A 208 1.50 -19.57 9.61
C GLN A 208 1.18 -21.07 9.64
N ASN A 209 1.81 -21.82 8.75
CA ASN A 209 1.90 -23.28 8.79
C ASN A 209 3.35 -23.69 9.06
N THR A 210 3.54 -24.78 9.79
CA THR A 210 4.89 -25.30 10.09
C THR A 210 4.91 -26.80 9.79
N THR A 211 5.83 -27.18 8.91
CA THR A 211 6.03 -28.58 8.51
C THR A 211 7.23 -29.14 9.28
N TYR A 212 7.12 -30.43 9.66
CA TYR A 212 8.14 -31.14 10.42
C TYR A 212 8.57 -32.41 9.69
N ASP A 213 9.82 -32.82 9.85
CA ASP A 213 10.28 -34.15 9.43
C ASP A 213 9.87 -35.26 10.43
N SER A 214 10.29 -36.50 10.16
CA SER A 214 10.03 -37.65 11.04
C SER A 214 10.71 -37.57 12.40
N ASP A 215 11.77 -36.77 12.53
CA ASP A 215 12.55 -36.59 13.75
C ASP A 215 12.05 -35.39 14.57
N GLY A 216 11.08 -34.64 14.05
CA GLY A 216 10.46 -33.49 14.69
C GLY A 216 11.16 -32.16 14.41
N ASN A 217 12.11 -32.10 13.47
CA ASN A 217 12.76 -30.85 13.08
C ASN A 217 11.87 -30.07 12.12
N VAL A 218 11.90 -28.74 12.22
CA VAL A 218 11.17 -27.85 11.30
C VAL A 218 11.81 -27.91 9.92
N THR A 219 11.03 -28.25 8.90
CA THR A 219 11.47 -28.31 7.49
C THR A 219 10.94 -27.16 6.64
N GLU A 220 9.85 -26.52 7.06
CA GLU A 220 9.25 -25.40 6.34
C GLU A 220 8.39 -24.56 7.29
N ILE A 221 8.41 -23.24 7.07
CA ILE A 221 7.44 -22.30 7.62
C ILE A 221 6.83 -21.54 6.46
N SER A 222 5.53 -21.68 6.25
CA SER A 222 4.79 -21.05 5.16
C SER A 222 3.59 -20.23 5.64
N TYR A 223 3.11 -19.32 4.79
CA TYR A 223 2.08 -18.34 5.13
C TYR A 223 0.94 -18.34 4.12
N HIS A 224 -0.26 -18.59 4.61
CA HIS A 224 -1.48 -18.58 3.83
C HIS A 224 -2.32 -17.35 4.15
N TYR A 225 -3.02 -16.83 3.14
CA TYR A 225 -3.83 -15.62 3.19
C TYR A 225 -5.22 -15.95 2.66
N PRO A 226 -6.19 -16.27 3.53
CA PRO A 226 -7.54 -16.60 3.10
C PRO A 226 -8.17 -15.42 2.38
N LYS A 227 -8.74 -15.65 1.20
CA LYS A 227 -9.33 -14.57 0.38
C LYS A 227 -10.63 -14.06 1.00
N GLU A 228 -11.37 -14.95 1.63
CA GLU A 228 -12.57 -14.65 2.41
C GLU A 228 -12.29 -13.69 3.58
N ASP A 229 -11.03 -13.61 4.03
CA ASP A 229 -10.58 -12.74 5.11
C ASP A 229 -9.88 -11.48 4.61
N ASP A 230 -9.96 -11.15 3.31
CA ASP A 230 -9.46 -9.86 2.80
C ASP A 230 -10.24 -8.70 3.46
N TYR A 231 -9.62 -7.98 4.38
CA TYR A 231 -10.28 -6.95 5.17
C TYR A 231 -10.78 -5.78 4.31
N ILE A 232 -10.11 -5.49 3.19
CA ILE A 232 -10.52 -4.40 2.30
C ILE A 232 -11.84 -4.79 1.63
N ILE A 233 -11.91 -5.97 1.03
CA ILE A 233 -13.09 -6.42 0.29
C ILE A 233 -14.24 -6.82 1.23
N ARG A 234 -13.94 -7.53 2.32
CA ARG A 234 -14.92 -8.03 3.27
C ARG A 234 -15.53 -6.92 4.12
N ASP A 235 -14.70 -6.02 4.66
CA ASP A 235 -15.12 -5.10 5.72
C ASP A 235 -15.24 -3.65 5.23
N ILE A 236 -14.27 -3.16 4.47
CA ILE A 236 -14.19 -1.73 4.09
C ILE A 236 -15.06 -1.40 2.89
N MET A 237 -15.01 -2.20 1.83
CA MET A 237 -15.77 -1.94 0.61
C MET A 237 -17.28 -1.78 0.85
N PRO A 238 -17.96 -2.62 1.65
CA PRO A 238 -19.37 -2.43 1.97
C PRO A 238 -19.69 -1.07 2.62
N LEU A 239 -18.78 -0.54 3.46
CA LEU A 239 -18.95 0.78 4.06
C LEU A 239 -18.84 1.89 3.01
N LEU A 240 -17.85 1.81 2.13
CA LEU A 240 -17.61 2.81 1.09
C LEU A 240 -18.75 2.86 0.06
N GLU A 241 -19.24 1.69 -0.35
CA GLU A 241 -20.40 1.52 -1.23
C GLU A 241 -21.66 2.14 -0.60
N THR A 242 -21.94 1.80 0.66
CA THR A 242 -23.10 2.35 1.39
C THR A 242 -23.01 3.87 1.54
N ALA A 243 -21.81 4.40 1.77
CA ALA A 243 -21.58 5.84 1.96
C ALA A 243 -21.58 6.65 0.64
N LYS A 244 -21.62 5.95 -0.51
CA LYS A 244 -21.55 6.53 -1.86
C LYS A 244 -20.29 7.37 -2.04
N VAL A 245 -19.13 6.77 -1.76
CA VAL A 245 -17.82 7.37 -2.07
C VAL A 245 -17.70 7.60 -3.58
N ASN A 246 -17.14 8.75 -3.98
CA ASN A 246 -16.97 9.07 -5.40
C ASN A 246 -15.68 8.47 -5.97
N LEU A 247 -14.59 8.56 -5.19
CA LEU A 247 -13.25 8.13 -5.59
C LEU A 247 -12.53 7.44 -4.44
N VAL A 248 -11.95 6.27 -4.72
CA VAL A 248 -10.94 5.64 -3.87
C VAL A 248 -9.59 5.74 -4.58
N PHE A 249 -8.64 6.43 -3.94
CA PHE A 249 -7.33 6.74 -4.49
C PHE A 249 -6.21 6.01 -3.72
N TYR A 250 -5.33 5.31 -4.44
CA TYR A 250 -4.29 4.51 -3.82
C TYR A 250 -3.04 4.38 -4.69
N GLY A 251 -2.05 3.63 -4.20
CA GLY A 251 -0.79 3.40 -4.89
C GLY A 251 -0.27 1.98 -4.71
N HIS A 252 0.99 1.89 -4.26
CA HIS A 252 1.72 0.67 -3.94
C HIS A 252 2.21 -0.21 -5.10
N SER A 253 1.50 -0.35 -6.23
CA SER A 253 1.91 -1.28 -7.29
C SER A 253 2.74 -0.67 -8.42
N HIS A 254 3.03 0.63 -8.34
CA HIS A 254 3.94 1.34 -9.24
C HIS A 254 3.44 1.30 -10.70
N LEU A 255 2.18 1.65 -10.88
CA LEU A 255 1.53 1.75 -12.17
C LEU A 255 0.38 2.76 -12.11
N TRP A 256 -0.18 3.07 -13.27
CA TRP A 256 -1.47 3.72 -13.39
C TRP A 256 -2.50 2.73 -13.92
N ASN A 257 -3.68 2.68 -13.32
CA ASN A 257 -4.86 2.03 -13.85
C ASN A 257 -6.12 2.56 -13.15
N ARG A 258 -7.29 2.33 -13.75
CA ARG A 258 -8.55 2.68 -13.10
C ARG A 258 -9.67 1.68 -13.34
N PHE A 259 -10.62 1.69 -12.42
CA PHE A 259 -11.78 0.80 -12.38
C PHE A 259 -13.02 1.59 -11.97
N LEU A 260 -14.21 1.06 -12.27
CA LEU A 260 -15.49 1.62 -11.88
C LEU A 260 -16.35 0.50 -11.30
N SER A 261 -16.86 0.67 -10.07
CA SER A 261 -17.82 -0.27 -9.51
C SER A 261 -19.19 -0.12 -10.17
N LYS A 262 -20.04 -1.14 -9.99
CA LYS A 262 -21.47 -1.08 -10.39
C LYS A 262 -22.24 0.07 -9.73
N ASP A 263 -21.81 0.50 -8.55
CA ASP A 263 -22.45 1.54 -7.74
C ASP A 263 -21.87 2.95 -8.00
N GLY A 264 -20.94 3.06 -8.97
CA GLY A 264 -20.39 4.33 -9.42
C GLY A 264 -19.13 4.81 -8.70
N ILE A 265 -18.51 3.96 -7.86
CA ILE A 265 -17.24 4.30 -7.20
C ILE A 265 -16.11 4.18 -8.24
N ASN A 266 -15.35 5.25 -8.42
CA ASN A 266 -14.13 5.22 -9.20
C ASN A 266 -12.97 4.75 -8.32
N PHE A 267 -12.13 3.87 -8.85
CA PHE A 267 -10.88 3.48 -8.22
C PHE A 267 -9.73 3.87 -9.12
N LEU A 268 -8.73 4.54 -8.56
CA LEU A 268 -7.59 5.06 -9.30
C LEU A 268 -6.30 4.73 -8.57
N GLU A 269 -5.44 3.96 -9.23
CA GLU A 269 -4.02 3.89 -8.90
C GLU A 269 -3.27 4.85 -9.81
N SER A 270 -2.48 5.77 -9.25
CA SER A 270 -1.68 6.74 -10.01
C SER A 270 -0.26 6.82 -9.43
N SER A 271 0.39 5.66 -9.29
CA SER A 271 1.63 5.48 -8.53
C SER A 271 2.87 5.24 -9.40
N ASN A 272 2.77 5.38 -10.73
CA ASN A 272 3.89 5.19 -11.65
C ASN A 272 4.80 6.43 -11.68
N VAL A 273 5.79 6.52 -10.79
CA VAL A 273 6.67 7.70 -10.64
C VAL A 273 8.15 7.41 -10.93
N GLY A 274 8.44 6.63 -11.98
CA GLY A 274 9.81 6.37 -12.44
C GLY A 274 10.40 5.01 -12.04
N ASN A 275 9.63 4.15 -11.38
CA ASN A 275 9.88 2.71 -11.33
C ASN A 275 8.54 1.97 -11.47
N SER A 276 8.59 0.74 -11.95
CA SER A 276 7.42 -0.10 -12.16
C SER A 276 7.81 -1.58 -12.20
N TYR A 277 6.90 -2.43 -11.68
CA TYR A 277 7.04 -3.88 -11.72
C TYR A 277 6.14 -4.52 -12.80
N GLY A 278 5.53 -3.70 -13.65
CA GLY A 278 4.62 -4.14 -14.70
C GLY A 278 3.21 -4.40 -14.22
N ALA A 279 2.33 -4.65 -15.18
CA ALA A 279 0.98 -5.18 -14.95
C ALA A 279 0.96 -6.69 -15.23
N HIS A 280 0.26 -7.45 -14.40
CA HIS A 280 0.16 -8.90 -14.55
C HIS A 280 -0.98 -9.29 -15.48
N LEU A 281 -0.70 -9.27 -16.78
CA LEU A 281 -1.62 -9.62 -17.87
C LEU A 281 -0.94 -10.58 -18.86
N GLY A 282 -1.73 -11.36 -19.58
CA GLY A 282 -1.24 -12.29 -20.61
C GLY A 282 -0.22 -13.28 -20.05
N ASN A 283 1.00 -13.24 -20.58
CA ASN A 283 2.09 -14.12 -20.14
C ASN A 283 2.83 -13.62 -18.89
N ASN A 284 2.61 -12.37 -18.46
CA ASN A 284 3.21 -11.85 -17.24
C ASN A 284 2.35 -12.22 -16.02
N LYS A 285 2.60 -13.39 -15.45
CA LYS A 285 1.88 -13.92 -14.28
C LYS A 285 2.50 -13.43 -12.97
N ARG A 286 1.67 -13.24 -11.94
CA ARG A 286 2.16 -13.08 -10.56
C ARG A 286 2.80 -14.41 -10.11
N PRO A 287 3.95 -14.38 -9.43
CA PRO A 287 4.48 -15.58 -8.79
C PRO A 287 3.61 -15.94 -7.59
N ILE A 288 3.01 -17.12 -7.63
CA ILE A 288 2.22 -17.71 -6.53
C ILE A 288 2.73 -19.14 -6.28
N PRO A 289 2.71 -19.63 -5.03
CA PRO A 289 3.07 -21.02 -4.75
C PRO A 289 2.19 -21.99 -5.56
N PRO A 290 2.77 -23.06 -6.15
CA PRO A 290 2.08 -23.94 -7.09
C PRO A 290 0.99 -24.81 -6.45
N ASP A 291 1.10 -25.06 -5.15
CA ASP A 291 0.18 -25.82 -4.31
C ASP A 291 -0.99 -24.96 -3.80
N TYR A 292 -0.93 -23.64 -3.99
CA TYR A 292 -1.97 -22.74 -3.50
C TYR A 292 -3.16 -22.70 -4.46
N SER A 293 -4.37 -22.65 -3.91
CA SER A 293 -5.59 -22.58 -4.71
C SER A 293 -5.67 -21.28 -5.52
N GLN A 294 -5.96 -21.39 -6.81
CA GLN A 294 -6.28 -20.23 -7.66
C GLN A 294 -7.53 -19.47 -7.22
N SER A 295 -8.40 -20.07 -6.38
CA SER A 295 -9.51 -19.35 -5.76
C SER A 295 -9.01 -18.25 -4.82
N ASN A 296 -7.86 -18.45 -4.19
CA ASN A 296 -7.29 -17.55 -3.19
C ASN A 296 -6.30 -16.58 -3.82
N TYR A 297 -5.48 -17.04 -4.78
CA TYR A 297 -4.45 -16.23 -5.42
C TYR A 297 -4.64 -16.17 -6.93
N VAL A 298 -4.69 -14.96 -7.47
CA VAL A 298 -4.98 -14.71 -8.87
C VAL A 298 -3.70 -14.31 -9.62
N GLU A 299 -3.23 -15.19 -10.51
CA GLU A 299 -2.00 -14.97 -11.28
C GLU A 299 -2.09 -13.81 -12.27
N ILE A 300 -3.28 -13.54 -12.83
CA ILE A 300 -3.47 -12.61 -13.96
C ILE A 300 -4.68 -11.72 -13.71
N GLY A 301 -4.57 -10.44 -14.05
CA GLY A 301 -5.66 -9.47 -14.01
C GLY A 301 -5.92 -8.95 -12.61
N ASN A 302 -7.13 -8.42 -12.39
CA ASN A 302 -7.57 -7.89 -11.11
C ASN A 302 -8.18 -9.01 -10.24
N PRO A 303 -7.59 -9.36 -9.07
CA PRO A 303 -8.10 -10.45 -8.22
C PRO A 303 -9.53 -10.23 -7.69
N ASN A 304 -9.95 -8.96 -7.65
CA ASN A 304 -11.22 -8.51 -7.08
C ASN A 304 -12.30 -8.22 -8.15
N GLY A 305 -12.10 -8.72 -9.37
CA GLY A 305 -13.19 -8.95 -10.35
C GLY A 305 -13.58 -7.77 -11.24
N LEU A 306 -13.22 -6.53 -10.92
CA LEU A 306 -13.49 -5.40 -11.83
C LEU A 306 -12.55 -5.41 -13.04
N LYS A 307 -13.09 -5.04 -14.21
CA LYS A 307 -12.31 -4.86 -15.45
C LYS A 307 -11.61 -3.51 -15.42
N ALA A 308 -10.32 -3.51 -15.77
CA ALA A 308 -9.56 -2.26 -15.92
C ALA A 308 -10.07 -1.48 -17.14
N ILE A 309 -10.13 -0.16 -17.01
CA ILE A 309 -10.66 0.73 -18.06
C ILE A 309 -9.50 1.25 -18.91
N ILE A 310 -9.68 1.19 -20.23
CA ILE A 310 -8.73 1.74 -21.20
C ILE A 310 -8.83 3.28 -21.18
N PRO A 311 -7.69 4.01 -21.11
CA PRO A 311 -7.67 5.46 -21.26
C PRO A 311 -8.42 5.96 -22.49
N ASN A 312 -9.21 7.02 -22.35
CA ASN A 312 -10.11 7.48 -23.42
C ASN A 312 -9.58 8.61 -24.30
N LEU A 313 -8.40 9.17 -24.02
CA LEU A 313 -7.81 10.26 -24.82
C LEU A 313 -6.58 9.82 -25.61
N ALA A 314 -5.58 9.24 -24.93
CA ALA A 314 -4.32 8.84 -25.56
C ALA A 314 -3.69 7.61 -24.86
N PRO A 315 -4.35 6.44 -24.88
CA PRO A 315 -3.81 5.24 -24.27
C PRO A 315 -2.46 4.86 -24.88
N LEU A 316 -1.54 4.36 -24.04
CA LEU A 316 -0.37 3.66 -24.55
C LEU A 316 -0.81 2.35 -25.23
N THR A 317 -0.03 1.87 -26.17
CA THR A 317 -0.32 0.62 -26.88
C THR A 317 0.75 -0.45 -26.62
N ASP A 318 0.36 -1.71 -26.77
CA ASP A 318 1.30 -2.83 -26.82
C ASP A 318 2.07 -2.89 -28.16
N GLU A 319 2.91 -3.90 -28.33
CA GLU A 319 3.69 -4.17 -29.55
C GLU A 319 2.84 -4.45 -30.79
N ASN A 320 1.56 -4.79 -30.61
CA ASN A 320 0.59 -5.07 -31.68
C ASN A 320 -0.35 -3.87 -31.93
N ASN A 321 -0.06 -2.69 -31.37
CA ASN A 321 -0.88 -1.48 -31.42
C ASN A 321 -2.25 -1.60 -30.72
N ASN A 322 -2.44 -2.55 -29.80
CA ASN A 322 -3.65 -2.59 -28.99
C ASN A 322 -3.53 -1.63 -27.80
N PRO A 323 -4.58 -0.85 -27.48
CA PRO A 323 -4.55 0.07 -26.34
C PRO A 323 -4.50 -0.68 -25.01
N LEU A 324 -3.64 -0.22 -24.11
CA LEU A 324 -3.40 -0.79 -22.79
C LEU A 324 -4.30 -0.11 -21.73
N PRO A 325 -4.88 -0.88 -20.80
CA PRO A 325 -5.67 -0.33 -19.69
C PRO A 325 -4.82 0.13 -18.50
N TYR A 326 -3.53 0.37 -18.71
CA TYR A 326 -2.58 0.76 -17.67
C TYR A 326 -1.37 1.51 -18.26
N ILE A 327 -0.62 2.18 -17.39
CA ILE A 327 0.75 2.62 -17.66
C ILE A 327 1.66 2.00 -16.59
N ALA A 328 2.64 1.22 -17.01
CA ALA A 328 3.62 0.59 -16.13
C ALA A 328 5.01 0.72 -16.77
N SER A 329 5.81 1.70 -16.33
CA SER A 329 7.07 2.06 -16.99
C SER A 329 8.05 2.74 -16.03
N ASN A 330 9.33 2.39 -16.18
CA ASN A 330 10.45 3.04 -15.47
C ASN A 330 10.86 4.39 -16.08
N TYR A 331 10.31 4.74 -17.24
CA TYR A 331 10.69 5.95 -17.99
C TYR A 331 9.54 6.96 -18.11
N ILE A 332 8.37 6.60 -17.59
CA ILE A 332 7.20 7.46 -17.60
C ILE A 332 6.89 7.83 -16.16
N THR A 333 6.51 9.08 -15.92
CA THR A 333 5.87 9.50 -14.67
C THR A 333 4.42 9.83 -14.97
N VAL A 334 3.52 9.38 -14.09
CA VAL A 334 2.08 9.62 -14.19
C VAL A 334 1.63 10.46 -13.00
N PHE A 335 0.69 11.36 -13.25
CA PHE A 335 -0.02 12.10 -12.20
C PHE A 335 -1.46 12.37 -12.62
N SER A 336 -2.32 12.64 -11.64
CA SER A 336 -3.73 12.92 -11.87
C SER A 336 -4.15 14.21 -11.17
N ILE A 337 -5.08 14.94 -11.77
CA ILE A 337 -5.60 16.21 -11.26
C ILE A 337 -7.12 16.11 -11.20
N LEU A 338 -7.70 16.43 -10.04
CA LEU A 338 -9.14 16.64 -9.88
C LEU A 338 -9.45 18.13 -10.03
N ASP A 339 -10.22 18.48 -11.06
CA ASP A 339 -10.89 19.76 -11.21
C ASP A 339 -12.22 19.71 -10.44
N THR A 340 -12.27 20.31 -9.25
CA THR A 340 -13.45 20.27 -8.37
C THR A 340 -14.60 21.14 -8.86
N GLU A 341 -14.35 22.12 -9.73
CA GLU A 341 -15.44 22.89 -10.32
C GLU A 341 -16.27 21.98 -11.24
N LYS A 342 -15.59 21.16 -12.05
CA LYS A 342 -16.21 20.27 -13.03
C LYS A 342 -16.48 18.85 -12.51
N GLY A 343 -15.84 18.44 -11.43
CA GLY A 343 -15.86 17.04 -10.96
C GLY A 343 -15.13 16.09 -11.90
N ILE A 344 -14.06 16.57 -12.55
CA ILE A 344 -13.34 15.81 -13.56
C ILE A 344 -11.95 15.46 -13.07
N VAL A 345 -11.63 14.16 -13.08
CA VAL A 345 -10.27 13.65 -12.89
C VAL A 345 -9.61 13.50 -14.24
N SER A 346 -8.48 14.17 -14.44
CA SER A 346 -7.64 14.09 -15.62
C SER A 346 -6.31 13.44 -15.28
N SER A 347 -5.90 12.42 -16.03
CA SER A 347 -4.59 11.79 -15.85
C SER A 347 -3.63 12.16 -16.98
N TYR A 348 -2.37 12.35 -16.58
CA TYR A 348 -1.29 12.84 -17.41
C TYR A 348 -0.08 11.96 -17.29
N TYR A 349 0.67 11.79 -18.37
CA TYR A 349 1.97 11.15 -18.33
C TYR A 349 3.06 12.03 -18.95
N PHE A 350 4.29 11.83 -18.48
CA PHE A 350 5.49 12.51 -18.94
C PHE A 350 6.61 11.49 -19.14
N ASP A 351 7.24 11.50 -20.32
CA ASP A 351 8.39 10.64 -20.63
C ASP A 351 9.68 11.32 -20.16
N THR A 352 10.30 10.76 -19.12
CA THR A 352 11.49 11.32 -18.47
C THR A 352 12.74 11.24 -19.34
N ARG A 353 12.72 10.46 -20.43
CA ARG A 353 13.79 10.42 -21.43
C ARG A 353 13.75 11.60 -22.39
N GLN A 354 12.62 12.31 -22.44
CA GLN A 354 12.39 13.46 -23.31
C GLN A 354 12.09 14.71 -22.47
N PRO A 355 13.09 15.30 -21.79
CA PRO A 355 12.90 16.38 -20.82
C PRO A 355 12.29 17.66 -21.40
N ASN A 356 12.36 17.84 -22.72
CA ASN A 356 11.79 18.98 -23.44
C ASN A 356 10.41 18.67 -24.06
N SER A 357 9.86 17.47 -23.86
CA SER A 357 8.55 17.08 -24.36
C SER A 357 7.41 17.71 -23.56
N SER A 358 6.25 17.82 -24.20
CA SER A 358 5.02 18.19 -23.50
C SER A 358 4.49 17.03 -22.66
N VAL A 359 3.83 17.36 -21.55
CA VAL A 359 3.03 16.38 -20.80
C VAL A 359 1.80 16.00 -21.61
N ILE A 360 1.46 14.70 -21.63
CA ILE A 360 0.33 14.18 -22.41
C ILE A 360 -0.83 13.85 -21.48
N LYS A 361 -1.97 14.50 -21.67
CA LYS A 361 -3.24 14.11 -21.06
C LYS A 361 -3.75 12.87 -21.78
N PHE A 362 -3.96 11.78 -21.07
CA PHE A 362 -4.25 10.49 -21.70
C PHE A 362 -5.57 9.86 -21.28
N ASP A 363 -6.15 10.30 -20.16
CA ASP A 363 -7.44 9.83 -19.67
C ASP A 363 -8.20 10.94 -18.93
N GLU A 364 -9.53 10.85 -18.97
CA GLU A 364 -10.43 11.72 -18.23
C GLU A 364 -11.71 10.99 -17.80
N PHE A 365 -12.19 11.25 -16.58
CA PHE A 365 -13.49 10.74 -16.12
C PHE A 365 -14.12 11.66 -15.07
N THR A 366 -15.43 11.57 -14.91
CA THR A 366 -16.22 12.34 -13.94
C THR A 366 -16.44 11.53 -12.67
N ILE A 367 -16.47 12.23 -11.51
CA ILE A 367 -16.73 11.65 -10.19
C ILE A 367 -17.88 12.31 -9.45
#